data_AF-A0AAE0V321-F1
#
_entry.id   AF-A0AAE0V321-F1
#
_cell.length_a   1.000
_cell.length_b   1.000
_cell.length_c   1.000
_cell.angle_alpha   90.00
_cell.angle_beta   90.00
_cell.angle_gamma   90.00
#
_symmetry.space_group_name_H-M   'P 1'
#
loop_
_entity.id
_entity.type
_entity.pdbx_description
1 polymer ?
#
loop_
_entity_poly.entity_id
_entity_poly.type
_entity_poly.pdbx_seq_one_letter_code
_entity_poly.pdbx_strand_id
1 'polypeptide(L)'
;MCWSFPPVSLCLRAGDRCLTVVSTYGPNGSVEYPTFLETLRGVLEGAPTGDSIFLRGDFNAHVGNDSDTWRGMIGRNGPPDLNSSGVLLLDFCASHSLSITNTMFKHKGVHQYTWYQDILGWRSMIDLVIVSSDLRPHVLDTRVKRGAELSTDHHLVVSWIRLWRRMPDRLGRPKRIVEEFKYLGVLFTSEGRMDREIDRRIGAVAAVMRSMYRSVVVKKELSRKAKLSIYQSIYAPTLTYGHELWVMTERVRSRIQAAEMSFLRRGAGRSLRDRVRSSVTPGGARSRAAAPPHRKGAVEVTRASVSDASRTSPWRGVPGMPHREEAPGKTQDTLERLCLSAGLGTPWGPPGRAGGSG
;
A
#
# COMPACT_ATOMS: atom_id res chain seq x y z
N MET A 1 22.89 -15.39 2.70
CA MET A 1 22.48 -14.36 3.67
C MET A 1 20.97 -14.20 3.53
N CYS A 2 20.20 -14.89 4.37
CA CYS A 2 18.75 -14.77 4.41
C CYS A 2 18.39 -13.48 5.14
N TRP A 3 17.74 -12.54 4.45
CA TRP A 3 17.25 -11.30 5.03
C TRP A 3 15.91 -11.58 5.71
N SER A 4 15.95 -12.08 6.94
CA SER A 4 14.77 -12.09 7.81
C SER A 4 14.65 -10.69 8.42
N PHE A 5 13.67 -9.90 7.99
CA PHE A 5 13.35 -8.67 8.71
C PHE A 5 12.73 -9.04 10.06
N PRO A 6 13.20 -8.49 11.19
CA PRO A 6 12.60 -8.77 12.48
C PRO A 6 11.13 -8.30 12.48
N PRO A 7 10.23 -9.00 13.20
CA PRO A 7 8.86 -8.53 13.32
C PRO A 7 8.82 -7.12 13.92
N VAL A 8 7.97 -6.26 13.37
CA VAL A 8 7.79 -4.88 13.85
C VAL A 8 6.48 -4.81 14.63
N SER A 9 6.52 -4.29 15.85
CA SER A 9 5.33 -4.10 16.69
C SER A 9 4.97 -2.62 16.89
N LEU A 10 3.67 -2.35 17.00
CA LEU A 10 3.09 -1.04 17.30
C LEU A 10 1.96 -1.22 18.31
N CYS A 11 2.06 -0.56 19.46
CA CYS A 11 0.99 -0.52 20.46
C CYS A 11 0.01 0.61 20.14
N LEU A 12 -1.27 0.29 20.06
CA LEU A 12 -2.36 1.23 19.82
C LEU A 12 -3.30 1.23 21.02
N ARG A 13 -3.66 2.42 21.52
CA ARG A 13 -4.68 2.56 22.57
C ARG A 13 -5.96 3.12 21.98
N ALA A 14 -7.05 2.37 22.12
CA ALA A 14 -8.38 2.71 21.64
C ALA A 14 -9.36 2.62 22.82
N GLY A 15 -9.49 3.73 23.57
CA GLY A 15 -10.31 3.78 24.78
C GLY A 15 -9.67 2.97 25.89
N ASP A 16 -10.44 2.02 26.43
CA ASP A 16 -10.01 1.11 27.49
C ASP A 16 -9.34 -0.17 26.94
N ARG A 17 -9.25 -0.33 25.61
CA ARG A 17 -8.57 -1.45 24.98
C ARG A 17 -7.22 -1.03 24.42
N CYS A 18 -6.21 -1.83 24.73
CA CYS A 18 -4.89 -1.73 24.14
C CYS A 18 -4.72 -2.88 23.14
N LEU A 19 -4.15 -2.55 21.98
CA LEU A 19 -3.96 -3.45 20.86
C LEU A 19 -2.50 -3.40 20.44
N THR A 20 -1.80 -4.52 20.54
CA THR A 20 -0.46 -4.67 19.97
C THR A 20 -0.59 -5.22 18.56
N VAL A 21 -0.24 -4.40 17.57
CA VAL A 21 -0.19 -4.76 16.16
C VAL A 21 1.22 -5.23 15.84
N VAL A 22 1.37 -6.44 15.32
CA VAL A 22 2.65 -7.02 14.89
C VAL A 22 2.60 -7.26 13.38
N SER A 23 3.62 -6.78 12.67
CA SER A 23 3.82 -7.07 11.25
C SER A 23 5.05 -7.94 11.06
N THR A 24 4.94 -9.02 10.30
CA THR A 24 6.01 -10.00 10.13
C THR A 24 6.18 -10.47 8.69
N TYR A 25 7.34 -11.07 8.39
CA TYR A 25 7.62 -11.76 7.14
C TYR A 25 8.31 -13.09 7.46
N GLY A 26 7.61 -14.19 7.22
CA GLY A 26 8.07 -15.56 7.45
C GLY A 26 9.02 -16.03 6.36
N PRO A 27 9.97 -16.93 6.68
CA PRO A 27 10.91 -17.45 5.70
C PRO A 27 10.22 -18.35 4.68
N ASN A 28 10.66 -18.30 3.41
CA ASN A 28 10.14 -19.16 2.36
C ASN A 28 10.50 -20.65 2.58
N GLY A 29 11.59 -20.91 3.31
CA GLY A 29 12.06 -22.25 3.66
C GLY A 29 11.59 -22.69 5.04
N SER A 30 11.27 -23.98 5.20
CA SER A 30 10.85 -24.53 6.49
C SER A 30 12.00 -24.69 7.50
N VAL A 31 13.26 -24.63 7.06
CA VAL A 31 14.44 -24.84 7.90
C VAL A 31 14.63 -23.69 8.88
N GLU A 32 14.42 -22.45 8.43
CA GLU A 32 14.54 -21.24 9.26
C GLU A 32 13.26 -20.90 10.04
N TYR A 33 12.18 -21.63 9.80
CA TYR A 33 10.87 -21.36 10.38
C TYR A 33 10.84 -21.43 11.93
N PRO A 34 11.49 -22.40 12.59
CA PRO A 34 11.57 -22.42 14.05
C PRO A 34 12.24 -21.16 14.63
N THR A 35 13.36 -20.73 14.04
CA THR A 35 14.07 -19.51 14.46
C THR A 35 13.21 -18.25 14.28
N PHE A 36 12.42 -18.21 13.21
CA PHE A 36 11.44 -17.17 12.97
C PHE A 36 10.36 -17.14 14.07
N LEU A 37 9.81 -18.29 14.46
CA LEU A 37 8.81 -18.39 15.51
C LEU A 37 9.37 -17.99 16.89
N GLU A 38 10.62 -18.31 17.19
CA GLU A 38 11.26 -17.86 18.45
C GLU A 38 11.47 -16.34 18.48
N THR A 39 11.80 -15.74 17.33
CA THR A 39 11.86 -14.27 17.23
C THR A 39 10.48 -13.65 17.43
N LEU A 40 9.44 -14.24 16.82
CA LEU A 40 8.06 -13.78 16.97
C LEU A 40 7.56 -13.94 18.41
N ARG A 41 7.91 -15.05 19.08
CA ARG A 41 7.61 -15.29 20.50
C ARG A 41 8.12 -14.13 21.36
N GLY A 42 9.39 -13.75 21.21
CA GLY A 42 9.98 -12.66 21.99
C GLY A 42 9.26 -11.32 21.79
N VAL A 43 8.73 -11.06 20.58
CA VAL A 43 7.92 -9.86 20.30
C VAL A 43 6.55 -9.93 20.99
N LEU A 44 5.91 -11.10 21.03
CA LEU A 44 4.64 -11.28 21.73
C LEU A 44 4.80 -11.21 23.25
N GLU A 45 5.86 -11.78 23.80
CA GLU A 45 6.19 -11.72 25.23
C GLU A 45 6.58 -10.31 25.68
N GLY A 46 7.14 -9.51 24.77
CA GLY A 46 7.43 -8.08 25.00
C GLY A 46 6.21 -7.16 24.87
N ALA A 47 5.04 -7.67 24.46
CA ALA A 47 3.82 -6.87 24.38
C ALA A 47 3.34 -6.46 25.78
N PRO A 48 2.75 -5.26 25.96
CA PRO A 48 2.23 -4.84 27.25
C PRO A 48 1.18 -5.83 27.78
N THR A 49 1.24 -6.12 29.08
CA THR A 49 0.33 -7.08 29.71
C THR A 49 -1.12 -6.62 29.57
N GLY A 50 -1.98 -7.51 29.06
CA GLY A 50 -3.40 -7.24 28.84
C GLY A 50 -3.73 -6.67 27.45
N ASP A 51 -2.73 -6.40 26.60
CA ASP A 51 -2.98 -6.04 25.21
C ASP A 51 -3.57 -7.21 24.42
N SER A 52 -4.60 -6.93 23.63
CA SER A 52 -5.01 -7.82 22.56
C SER A 52 -3.91 -7.84 21.48
N ILE A 53 -3.60 -9.02 20.93
CA ILE A 53 -2.65 -9.17 19.82
C ILE A 53 -3.39 -9.18 18.48
N PHE A 54 -2.87 -8.40 17.52
CA PHE A 54 -3.21 -8.45 16.10
C PHE A 54 -1.94 -8.61 15.27
N LEU A 55 -1.71 -9.82 14.78
CA LEU A 55 -0.54 -10.19 14.00
C LEU A 55 -0.94 -10.29 12.52
N ARG A 56 -0.13 -9.69 11.64
CA ARG A 56 -0.31 -9.74 10.19
C ARG A 56 1.02 -9.93 9.47
N GLY A 57 0.99 -10.54 8.29
CA GLY A 57 2.21 -10.69 7.51
C GLY A 57 2.07 -11.74 6.42
N ASP A 58 3.10 -11.84 5.60
CA ASP A 58 3.33 -13.00 4.77
C ASP A 58 4.04 -14.06 5.62
N PHE A 59 3.39 -15.18 5.86
CA PHE A 59 3.94 -16.26 6.69
C PHE A 59 4.61 -17.35 5.87
N ASN A 60 4.44 -17.38 4.54
CA ASN A 60 4.91 -18.51 3.72
C ASN A 60 4.45 -19.90 4.24
N ALA A 61 3.32 -19.94 4.96
CA ALA A 61 2.81 -21.12 5.64
C ALA A 61 1.40 -21.46 5.15
N HIS A 62 1.19 -22.73 4.86
CA HIS A 62 -0.09 -23.26 4.39
C HIS A 62 -0.72 -24.02 5.55
N VAL A 63 -1.85 -23.53 6.07
CA VAL A 63 -2.40 -23.97 7.37
C VAL A 63 -3.54 -24.97 7.25
N GLY A 64 -3.90 -25.37 6.03
CA GLY A 64 -4.99 -26.29 5.77
C GLY A 64 -6.37 -25.77 6.21
N ASN A 65 -7.31 -26.71 6.32
CA ASN A 65 -8.70 -26.44 6.69
C ASN A 65 -9.28 -27.44 7.70
N ASP A 66 -8.43 -28.24 8.34
CA ASP A 66 -8.82 -29.20 9.37
C ASP A 66 -9.11 -28.49 10.70
N SER A 67 -10.29 -27.89 10.79
CA SER A 67 -10.76 -27.21 11.99
C SER A 67 -11.15 -28.15 13.12
N ASP A 68 -11.24 -29.47 12.87
CA ASP A 68 -11.54 -30.45 13.91
C ASP A 68 -10.30 -30.73 14.75
N THR A 69 -9.15 -30.93 14.09
CA THR A 69 -7.84 -31.03 14.76
C THR A 69 -7.41 -29.70 15.37
N TRP A 70 -7.52 -28.60 14.61
CA TRP A 70 -7.03 -27.28 15.02
C TRP A 70 -8.15 -26.38 15.54
N ARG A 71 -8.98 -26.92 16.44
CA ARG A 71 -10.19 -26.27 16.95
C ARG A 71 -9.88 -24.90 17.54
N GLY A 72 -10.52 -23.87 17.00
CA GLY A 72 -10.39 -22.49 17.47
C GLY A 72 -9.18 -21.74 16.88
N MET A 73 -8.21 -22.43 16.28
CA MET A 73 -7.06 -21.79 15.64
C MET A 73 -7.35 -21.47 14.18
N ILE A 74 -8.03 -22.37 13.47
CA ILE A 74 -8.47 -22.16 12.08
C ILE A 74 -9.95 -22.48 11.90
N GLY A 75 -10.52 -21.99 10.80
CA GLY A 75 -11.83 -22.38 10.31
C GLY A 75 -11.76 -23.30 9.11
N ARG A 76 -12.92 -23.87 8.74
CA ARG A 76 -13.08 -24.83 7.64
C ARG A 76 -13.07 -24.23 6.22
N ASN A 77 -12.95 -22.91 6.09
CA ASN A 77 -13.09 -22.23 4.79
C ASN A 77 -11.74 -21.95 4.10
N GLY A 78 -10.64 -22.44 4.68
CA GLY A 78 -9.30 -22.33 4.09
C GLY A 78 -9.06 -23.30 2.93
N PRO A 79 -7.99 -23.10 2.16
CA PRO A 79 -7.43 -24.11 1.29
C PRO A 79 -7.06 -25.39 2.07
N PRO A 80 -7.16 -26.60 1.47
CA PRO A 80 -6.93 -27.86 2.18
C PRO A 80 -5.44 -28.18 2.42
N ASP A 81 -4.54 -27.49 1.74
CA ASP A 81 -3.10 -27.73 1.80
C ASP A 81 -2.49 -27.28 3.14
N LEU A 82 -1.75 -28.18 3.75
CA LEU A 82 -1.01 -28.00 4.99
C LEU A 82 0.47 -28.33 4.73
N ASN A 83 1.37 -27.40 4.99
CA ASN A 83 2.83 -27.61 4.86
C ASN A 83 3.52 -27.67 6.23
N SER A 84 4.80 -28.06 6.26
CA SER A 84 5.57 -28.18 7.51
C SER A 84 5.63 -26.88 8.31
N SER A 85 5.83 -25.74 7.65
CA SER A 85 5.76 -24.41 8.26
C SER A 85 4.38 -24.10 8.85
N GLY A 86 3.31 -24.55 8.19
CA GLY A 86 1.93 -24.43 8.64
C GLY A 86 1.65 -25.22 9.92
N VAL A 87 2.16 -26.44 10.03
CA VAL A 87 2.07 -27.24 11.27
C VAL A 87 2.74 -26.49 12.43
N LEU A 88 3.97 -26.01 12.23
CA LEU A 88 4.70 -25.24 13.24
C LEU A 88 3.97 -23.95 13.63
N LEU A 89 3.38 -23.26 12.65
CA LEU A 89 2.59 -22.05 12.91
C LEU A 89 1.33 -22.36 13.71
N LEU A 90 0.67 -23.48 13.44
CA LEU A 90 -0.54 -23.90 14.15
C LEU A 90 -0.24 -24.30 15.60
N ASP A 91 0.85 -25.02 15.85
CA ASP A 91 1.36 -25.31 17.20
C ASP A 91 1.70 -24.03 17.96
N PHE A 92 2.37 -23.08 17.28
CA PHE A 92 2.65 -21.76 17.83
C PHE A 92 1.35 -21.00 18.17
N CYS A 93 0.36 -21.02 17.29
CA CYS A 93 -0.92 -20.36 17.54
C CYS A 93 -1.66 -20.99 18.73
N ALA A 94 -1.67 -22.31 18.83
CA ALA A 94 -2.28 -23.04 19.93
C ALA A 94 -1.64 -22.69 21.28
N SER A 95 -0.30 -22.65 21.34
CA SER A 95 0.43 -22.31 22.57
C SER A 95 0.26 -20.86 23.04
N HIS A 96 -0.10 -19.93 22.15
CA HIS A 96 -0.30 -18.51 22.47
C HIS A 96 -1.78 -18.06 22.42
N SER A 97 -2.73 -19.00 22.33
CA SER A 97 -4.17 -18.71 22.21
C SER A 97 -4.50 -17.73 21.06
N LEU A 98 -3.89 -17.99 19.90
CA LEU A 98 -4.04 -17.20 18.67
C LEU A 98 -4.89 -17.92 17.63
N SER A 99 -5.61 -17.15 16.81
CA SER A 99 -6.50 -17.67 15.79
C SER A 99 -6.27 -16.99 14.44
N ILE A 100 -6.13 -17.80 13.40
CA ILE A 100 -5.97 -17.37 12.01
C ILE A 100 -7.35 -17.08 11.42
N THR A 101 -7.60 -15.82 11.12
CA THR A 101 -8.96 -15.35 10.79
C THR A 101 -9.33 -15.54 9.32
N ASN A 102 -8.34 -15.67 8.43
CA ASN A 102 -8.55 -15.85 6.98
C ASN A 102 -9.43 -17.05 6.63
N THR A 103 -9.40 -18.11 7.44
CA THR A 103 -10.12 -19.38 7.19
C THR A 103 -11.46 -19.46 7.92
N MET A 104 -11.79 -18.47 8.75
CA MET A 104 -13.00 -18.45 9.59
C MET A 104 -14.26 -18.08 8.81
N PHE A 105 -14.13 -17.32 7.71
CA PHE A 105 -15.23 -16.77 6.95
C PHE A 105 -15.33 -17.40 5.56
N LYS A 106 -16.56 -17.63 5.08
CA LYS A 106 -16.79 -18.22 3.76
C LYS A 106 -16.71 -17.14 2.69
N HIS A 107 -15.85 -17.36 1.70
CA HIS A 107 -15.65 -16.44 0.57
C HIS A 107 -15.59 -17.17 -0.77
N LYS A 108 -15.79 -16.42 -1.86
CA LYS A 108 -15.43 -16.88 -3.20
C LYS A 108 -13.91 -16.99 -3.30
N GLY A 109 -13.38 -17.92 -4.10
CA GLY A 109 -11.93 -18.16 -4.24
C GLY A 109 -11.10 -16.91 -4.53
N VAL A 110 -11.63 -15.98 -5.35
CA VAL A 110 -10.97 -14.69 -5.63
C VAL A 110 -10.70 -13.83 -4.39
N HIS A 111 -11.40 -14.07 -3.28
CA HIS A 111 -11.23 -13.36 -2.01
C HIS A 111 -10.48 -14.18 -0.94
N GLN A 112 -10.02 -15.39 -1.28
CA GLN A 112 -9.31 -16.29 -0.36
C GLN A 112 -7.80 -16.27 -0.59
N TYR A 113 -7.36 -16.43 -1.83
CA TYR A 113 -5.93 -16.57 -2.14
C TYR A 113 -5.26 -15.21 -2.24
N THR A 114 -4.10 -15.11 -1.60
CA THR A 114 -3.33 -13.89 -1.44
C THR A 114 -2.25 -13.79 -2.51
N TRP A 115 -1.76 -14.92 -3.02
CA TRP A 115 -0.74 -14.98 -4.06
C TRP A 115 -1.18 -15.85 -5.24
N TYR A 116 -0.77 -15.47 -6.45
CA TYR A 116 -1.07 -16.17 -7.71
C TYR A 116 0.16 -16.25 -8.61
N GLN A 117 0.33 -17.41 -9.27
CA GLN A 117 1.31 -17.59 -10.33
C GLN A 117 0.60 -17.86 -11.66
N ASP A 118 0.62 -16.86 -12.55
CA ASP A 118 -0.16 -16.88 -13.78
C ASP A 118 0.17 -18.05 -14.73
N ILE A 119 1.44 -18.45 -14.80
CA ILE A 119 1.91 -19.46 -15.76
C ILE A 119 1.44 -20.88 -15.39
N LEU A 120 1.43 -21.19 -14.10
CA LEU A 120 1.12 -22.54 -13.59
C LEU A 120 -0.28 -22.63 -12.99
N GLY A 121 -1.00 -21.50 -12.88
CA GLY A 121 -2.30 -21.42 -12.22
C GLY A 121 -2.24 -21.71 -10.71
N TRP A 122 -1.04 -21.69 -10.12
CA TRP A 122 -0.85 -21.92 -8.70
C TRP A 122 -1.33 -20.72 -7.89
N ARG A 123 -1.86 -20.99 -6.71
CA ARG A 123 -2.42 -19.99 -5.81
C ARG A 123 -2.23 -20.44 -4.38
N SER A 124 -1.91 -19.48 -3.51
CA SER A 124 -1.64 -19.76 -2.10
C SER A 124 -2.27 -18.70 -1.21
N MET A 125 -2.64 -19.10 0.00
CA MET A 125 -3.04 -18.20 1.08
C MET A 125 -1.89 -18.17 2.09
N ILE A 126 -1.00 -17.20 1.95
CA ILE A 126 0.22 -17.07 2.75
C ILE A 126 0.27 -15.74 3.52
N ASP A 127 -0.50 -14.74 3.09
CA ASP A 127 -0.71 -13.52 3.86
C ASP A 127 -1.81 -13.76 4.90
N LEU A 128 -1.42 -13.92 6.16
CA LEU A 128 -2.32 -14.29 7.25
C LEU A 128 -2.55 -13.14 8.21
N VAL A 129 -3.78 -13.07 8.73
CA VAL A 129 -4.15 -12.23 9.86
C VAL A 129 -4.51 -13.15 11.02
N ILE A 130 -3.70 -13.05 12.07
CA ILE A 130 -3.74 -13.88 13.27
C ILE A 130 -4.09 -12.98 14.44
N VAL A 131 -5.07 -13.36 15.26
CA VAL A 131 -5.55 -12.53 16.37
C VAL A 131 -5.59 -13.33 17.66
N SER A 132 -5.38 -12.65 18.77
CA SER A 132 -5.61 -13.20 20.11
C SER A 132 -7.05 -13.65 20.33
N SER A 133 -7.23 -14.66 21.18
CA SER A 133 -8.51 -15.29 21.45
C SER A 133 -9.58 -14.33 21.99
N ASP A 134 -9.19 -13.27 22.72
CA ASP A 134 -10.06 -12.21 23.22
C ASP A 134 -10.46 -11.21 22.13
N LEU A 135 -9.61 -10.99 21.13
CA LEU A 135 -9.91 -10.14 19.98
C LEU A 135 -10.74 -10.87 18.92
N ARG A 136 -10.58 -12.19 18.80
CA ARG A 136 -11.26 -13.03 17.80
C ARG A 136 -12.77 -12.80 17.68
N PRO A 137 -13.57 -12.72 18.77
CA PRO A 137 -15.02 -12.49 18.67
C PRO A 137 -15.39 -11.12 18.10
N HIS A 138 -14.43 -10.19 18.05
CA HIS A 138 -14.61 -8.84 17.50
C HIS A 138 -14.27 -8.75 16.01
N VAL A 139 -13.68 -9.79 15.43
CA VAL A 139 -13.38 -9.85 14.00
C VAL A 139 -14.67 -10.11 13.24
N LEU A 140 -15.03 -9.18 12.36
CA LEU A 140 -16.24 -9.23 11.55
C LEU A 140 -16.03 -9.99 10.24
N ASP A 141 -14.87 -9.82 9.61
CA ASP A 141 -14.52 -10.43 8.33
C ASP A 141 -13.00 -10.27 8.10
N THR A 142 -12.36 -11.24 7.44
CA THR A 142 -10.95 -11.18 6.99
C THR A 142 -10.86 -11.78 5.59
N ARG A 143 -10.51 -10.96 4.59
CA ARG A 143 -10.50 -11.40 3.19
C ARG A 143 -9.54 -10.61 2.31
N VAL A 144 -9.31 -11.14 1.12
CA VAL A 144 -8.53 -10.49 0.07
C VAL A 144 -9.36 -9.42 -0.66
N LYS A 145 -8.83 -8.19 -0.70
CA LYS A 145 -9.38 -7.02 -1.42
C LYS A 145 -8.81 -6.94 -2.83
N ARG A 146 -9.51 -7.60 -3.77
CA ARG A 146 -9.11 -7.68 -5.20
C ARG A 146 -9.12 -6.36 -5.97
N GLY A 147 -9.79 -5.32 -5.46
CA GLY A 147 -9.82 -4.00 -6.10
C GLY A 147 -8.65 -3.09 -5.75
N ALA A 148 -7.77 -3.49 -4.83
CA ALA A 148 -6.60 -2.71 -4.46
C ALA A 148 -5.46 -3.00 -5.45
N GLU A 149 -4.96 -1.96 -6.11
CA GLU A 149 -3.81 -2.06 -7.01
C GLU A 149 -2.54 -1.76 -6.22
N LEU A 150 -1.71 -2.78 -5.96
CA LEU A 150 -0.46 -2.64 -5.18
C LEU A 150 0.82 -3.00 -5.97
N SER A 151 0.71 -3.35 -7.26
CA SER A 151 1.85 -3.72 -8.14
C SER A 151 2.80 -4.75 -7.51
N THR A 152 2.23 -5.67 -6.76
CA THR A 152 2.87 -6.87 -6.20
C THR A 152 2.11 -8.08 -6.73
N ASP A 153 2.80 -9.21 -6.75
CA ASP A 153 2.29 -10.56 -6.93
C ASP A 153 1.37 -11.03 -5.78
N HIS A 154 1.34 -10.30 -4.66
CA HIS A 154 0.41 -10.51 -3.56
C HIS A 154 -0.80 -9.56 -3.63
N HIS A 155 -1.92 -10.00 -3.09
CA HIS A 155 -3.13 -9.21 -2.93
C HIS A 155 -3.32 -8.78 -1.48
N LEU A 156 -3.83 -7.56 -1.31
CA LEU A 156 -4.09 -6.98 0.00
C LEU A 156 -5.12 -7.81 0.78
N VAL A 157 -4.74 -8.26 1.97
CA VAL A 157 -5.67 -8.81 2.96
C VAL A 157 -6.17 -7.70 3.87
N VAL A 158 -7.48 -7.68 4.09
CA VAL A 158 -8.13 -6.71 4.98
C VAL A 158 -8.94 -7.47 6.02
N SER A 159 -8.73 -7.12 7.29
CA SER A 159 -9.52 -7.60 8.42
C SER A 159 -10.29 -6.45 9.04
N TRP A 160 -11.56 -6.70 9.39
CA TRP A 160 -12.43 -5.72 9.99
C TRP A 160 -12.76 -6.11 11.40
N ILE A 161 -12.46 -5.22 12.34
CA ILE A 161 -12.53 -5.51 13.77
C ILE A 161 -13.37 -4.46 14.46
N ARG A 162 -14.32 -4.93 15.26
CA ARG A 162 -15.16 -4.10 16.13
C ARG A 162 -14.47 -3.86 17.46
N LEU A 163 -13.62 -2.83 17.50
CA LEU A 163 -12.86 -2.43 18.70
C LEU A 163 -13.73 -1.85 19.82
N TRP A 164 -14.91 -1.30 19.51
CA TRP A 164 -15.76 -0.58 20.48
C TRP A 164 -17.10 -1.28 20.73
N ARG A 165 -17.43 -1.53 22.00
CA ARG A 165 -18.79 -1.94 22.44
C ARG A 165 -19.72 -0.72 22.57
N ARG A 166 -19.18 0.42 23.02
CA ARG A 166 -19.85 1.73 23.15
C ARG A 166 -18.89 2.78 22.56
N MET A 167 -19.37 3.65 21.69
CA MET A 167 -18.56 4.76 21.16
C MET A 167 -18.10 5.65 22.34
N PRO A 168 -16.86 6.17 22.34
CA PRO A 168 -16.45 7.21 23.27
C PRO A 168 -17.46 8.35 23.30
N ASP A 169 -17.94 8.74 24.49
CA ASP A 169 -18.88 9.87 24.69
C ASP A 169 -18.32 11.20 24.18
N ARG A 170 -17.00 11.28 23.95
CA ARG A 170 -16.33 12.43 23.33
C ARG A 170 -15.40 11.98 22.20
N LEU A 171 -15.94 11.39 21.15
CA LEU A 171 -15.30 11.57 19.85
C LEU A 171 -15.41 13.05 19.50
N GLY A 172 -14.29 13.71 19.19
CA GLY A 172 -14.35 14.87 18.31
C GLY A 172 -15.23 14.51 17.11
N ARG A 173 -16.03 15.48 16.61
CA ARG A 173 -17.10 15.28 15.61
C ARG A 173 -16.76 14.14 14.64
N PRO A 174 -17.67 13.15 14.44
CA PRO A 174 -17.40 11.98 13.61
C PRO A 174 -16.77 12.41 12.28
N LYS A 175 -15.60 11.84 11.97
CA LYS A 175 -14.86 12.21 10.75
C LYS A 175 -15.64 11.69 9.55
N ARG A 176 -15.98 12.59 8.64
CA ARG A 176 -16.72 12.25 7.42
C ARG A 176 -15.95 11.21 6.61
N ILE A 177 -16.54 10.03 6.43
CA ILE A 177 -16.07 9.04 5.47
C ILE A 177 -16.34 9.59 4.07
N VAL A 178 -15.35 9.49 3.22
CA VAL A 178 -15.42 9.98 1.85
C VAL A 178 -14.89 8.90 0.93
N GLU A 179 -15.51 8.76 -0.25
CA GLU A 179 -14.97 7.91 -1.31
C GLU A 179 -13.60 8.39 -1.78
N GLU A 180 -13.36 9.70 -1.64
CA GLU A 180 -12.13 10.36 -2.03
C GLU A 180 -11.63 11.30 -0.94
N PHE A 181 -10.38 11.15 -0.56
CA PHE A 181 -9.73 11.99 0.43
C PHE A 181 -8.44 12.57 -0.13
N LYS A 182 -8.33 13.90 -0.16
CA LYS A 182 -7.10 14.59 -0.56
C LYS A 182 -6.23 14.82 0.67
N TYR A 183 -5.06 14.20 0.71
CA TYR A 183 -4.08 14.36 1.78
C TYR A 183 -2.74 14.80 1.22
N LEU A 184 -2.20 15.91 1.75
CA LEU A 184 -0.95 16.53 1.29
C LEU A 184 -0.88 16.70 -0.24
N GLY A 185 -2.02 16.99 -0.86
CA GLY A 185 -2.08 17.17 -2.30
C GLY A 185 -2.25 15.90 -3.12
N VAL A 186 -2.25 14.69 -2.54
CA VAL A 186 -2.49 13.40 -3.20
C VAL A 186 -3.92 12.92 -2.94
N LEU A 187 -4.61 12.41 -3.96
CA LEU A 187 -5.95 11.86 -3.84
C LEU A 187 -5.91 10.37 -3.50
N PHE A 188 -6.54 10.01 -2.38
CA PHE A 188 -6.76 8.62 -1.96
C PHE A 188 -8.20 8.23 -2.25
N THR A 189 -8.42 7.05 -2.81
CA THR A 189 -9.76 6.48 -3.02
C THR A 189 -10.04 5.40 -1.96
N SER A 190 -11.30 5.22 -1.58
CA SER A 190 -11.72 4.16 -0.64
C SER A 190 -11.38 2.74 -1.13
N GLU A 191 -11.24 2.56 -2.43
CA GLU A 191 -10.84 1.31 -3.07
C GLU A 191 -9.33 1.07 -3.01
N GLY A 192 -8.54 2.14 -2.85
CA GLY A 192 -7.07 2.09 -2.94
C GLY A 192 -6.54 2.13 -4.37
N ARG A 193 -7.38 2.47 -5.36
CA ARG A 193 -6.97 2.66 -6.76
C ARG A 193 -6.38 4.06 -6.96
N MET A 194 -5.36 4.15 -7.79
CA MET A 194 -4.64 5.41 -8.06
C MET A 194 -5.00 6.05 -9.39
N ASP A 195 -5.81 5.39 -10.21
CA ASP A 195 -6.24 5.88 -11.52
C ASP A 195 -6.71 7.34 -11.50
N ARG A 196 -7.54 7.70 -10.51
CA ARG A 196 -8.09 9.06 -10.39
C ARG A 196 -7.04 10.10 -10.00
N GLU A 197 -6.07 9.74 -9.17
CA GLU A 197 -4.95 10.64 -8.87
C GLU A 197 -4.07 10.85 -10.11
N ILE A 198 -3.78 9.77 -10.85
CA ILE A 198 -3.01 9.85 -12.10
C ILE A 198 -3.74 10.72 -13.13
N ASP A 199 -5.05 10.54 -13.32
CA ASP A 199 -5.87 11.38 -14.21
C ASP A 199 -5.82 12.85 -13.80
N ARG A 200 -5.90 13.13 -12.50
CA ARG A 200 -5.82 14.50 -11.97
C ARG A 200 -4.47 15.15 -12.29
N ARG A 201 -3.35 14.41 -12.16
CA ARG A 201 -2.01 14.89 -12.48
C ARG A 201 -1.83 15.13 -13.98
N ILE A 202 -2.29 14.19 -14.81
CA ILE A 202 -2.29 14.32 -16.26
C ILE A 202 -3.12 15.54 -16.69
N GLY A 203 -4.29 15.75 -16.09
CA GLY A 203 -5.14 16.91 -16.31
C GLY A 203 -4.45 18.23 -15.94
N ALA A 204 -3.75 18.27 -14.80
CA ALA A 204 -3.00 19.45 -14.36
C ALA A 204 -1.86 19.79 -15.34
N VAL A 205 -1.06 18.82 -15.76
CA VAL A 205 0.02 19.09 -16.73
C VAL A 205 -0.50 19.42 -18.13
N ALA A 206 -1.67 18.89 -18.50
CA ALA A 206 -2.33 19.28 -19.74
C ALA A 206 -2.75 20.77 -19.70
N ALA A 207 -3.18 21.29 -18.54
CA ALA A 207 -3.48 22.71 -18.37
C ALA A 207 -2.23 23.59 -18.46
N VAL A 208 -1.14 23.20 -17.79
CA VAL A 208 0.19 23.85 -17.91
C VAL A 208 0.66 23.87 -19.36
N MET A 209 0.48 22.76 -20.08
CA MET A 209 0.85 22.68 -21.49
C MET A 209 0.06 23.61 -22.37
N ARG A 210 -1.26 23.74 -22.14
CA ARG A 210 -2.09 24.67 -22.92
C ARG A 210 -1.65 26.13 -22.70
N SER A 211 -1.36 26.53 -21.46
CA SER A 211 -0.97 27.91 -21.17
C SER A 211 0.40 28.26 -21.75
N MET A 212 1.34 27.32 -21.77
CA MET A 212 2.71 27.54 -22.27
C MET A 212 2.89 27.18 -23.75
N TYR A 213 1.83 26.71 -24.42
CA TYR A 213 1.94 26.14 -25.76
C TYR A 213 2.57 27.13 -26.75
N ARG A 214 1.95 28.30 -26.91
CA ARG A 214 2.38 29.33 -27.87
C ARG A 214 3.63 30.10 -27.43
N SER A 215 3.78 30.34 -26.13
CA SER A 215 4.86 31.16 -25.57
C SER A 215 6.17 30.40 -25.40
N VAL A 216 6.12 29.09 -25.12
CA VAL A 216 7.29 28.27 -24.81
C VAL A 216 7.45 27.09 -25.76
N VAL A 217 6.44 26.23 -25.83
CA VAL A 217 6.59 24.88 -26.42
C VAL A 217 6.89 24.97 -27.92
N VAL A 218 6.10 25.74 -28.67
CA VAL A 218 6.28 25.88 -30.13
C VAL A 218 7.10 27.10 -30.56
N LYS A 219 7.50 27.96 -29.61
CA LYS A 219 8.29 29.18 -29.89
C LYS A 219 9.66 28.78 -30.47
N LYS A 220 9.99 29.25 -31.67
CA LYS A 220 11.20 28.83 -32.40
C LYS A 220 12.46 29.51 -31.88
N GLU A 221 12.29 30.68 -31.30
CA GLU A 221 13.32 31.55 -30.76
C GLU A 221 13.90 31.02 -29.43
N LEU A 222 13.15 30.14 -28.75
CA LEU A 222 13.63 29.50 -27.53
C LEU A 222 14.49 28.28 -27.84
N SER A 223 15.67 28.24 -27.23
CA SER A 223 16.58 27.11 -27.34
C SER A 223 15.96 25.82 -26.75
N ARG A 224 16.37 24.66 -27.27
CA ARG A 224 15.97 23.36 -26.73
C ARG A 224 16.34 23.23 -25.23
N LYS A 225 17.47 23.82 -24.82
CA LYS A 225 17.93 23.84 -23.43
C LYS A 225 16.97 24.61 -22.53
N ALA A 226 16.49 25.78 -22.97
CA ALA A 226 15.52 26.58 -22.22
C ALA A 226 14.18 25.84 -22.08
N LYS A 227 13.68 25.23 -23.17
CA LYS A 227 12.45 24.41 -23.13
C LYS A 227 12.57 23.22 -22.18
N LEU A 228 13.74 22.56 -22.15
CA LEU A 228 13.99 21.44 -21.25
C LEU A 228 14.12 21.88 -19.79
N SER A 229 14.69 23.07 -19.52
CA SER A 229 14.71 23.64 -18.18
C SER A 229 13.30 23.91 -17.67
N ILE A 230 12.42 24.48 -18.50
CA ILE A 230 11.00 24.69 -18.15
C ILE A 230 10.28 23.36 -17.91
N TYR A 231 10.57 22.34 -18.72
CA TYR A 231 10.06 20.97 -18.48
C TYR A 231 10.48 20.45 -17.10
N GLN A 232 11.76 20.54 -16.75
CA GLN A 232 12.29 20.03 -15.49
C GLN A 232 11.78 20.80 -14.27
N SER A 233 11.59 22.11 -14.38
CA SER A 233 11.19 22.95 -13.23
C SER A 233 9.69 23.02 -13.02
N ILE A 234 8.88 22.85 -14.06
CA ILE A 234 7.42 23.04 -13.97
C ILE A 234 6.66 21.77 -14.37
N TYR A 235 6.94 21.23 -15.55
CA TYR A 235 6.14 20.14 -16.10
C TYR A 235 6.33 18.83 -15.33
N ALA A 236 7.58 18.40 -15.13
CA ALA A 236 7.89 17.15 -14.44
C ALA A 236 7.43 17.16 -12.98
N PRO A 237 7.71 18.19 -12.14
CA PRO A 237 7.22 18.22 -10.76
C PRO A 237 5.69 18.23 -10.67
N THR A 238 5.00 18.91 -11.59
CA THR A 238 3.52 18.89 -11.62
C THR A 238 2.98 17.50 -11.94
N LEU A 239 3.66 16.76 -12.83
CA LEU A 239 3.29 15.40 -13.20
C LEU A 239 3.58 14.40 -12.08
N THR A 240 4.75 14.48 -11.44
CA THR A 240 5.26 13.41 -10.55
C THR A 240 5.15 13.72 -9.06
N TYR A 241 4.58 14.86 -8.65
CA TYR A 241 4.40 15.12 -7.22
C TYR A 241 3.51 14.05 -6.57
N GLY A 242 4.00 13.46 -5.47
CA GLY A 242 3.31 12.37 -4.77
C GLY A 242 3.58 10.97 -5.32
N HIS A 243 4.48 10.84 -6.32
CA HIS A 243 4.80 9.54 -6.93
C HIS A 243 5.44 8.53 -5.98
N GLU A 244 6.01 8.99 -4.87
CA GLU A 244 6.52 8.15 -3.78
C GLU A 244 5.42 7.31 -3.10
N LEU A 245 4.17 7.76 -3.22
CA LEU A 245 2.99 7.03 -2.74
C LEU A 245 2.31 6.27 -3.86
N TRP A 246 2.87 6.27 -5.08
CA TRP A 246 2.26 5.61 -6.22
C TRP A 246 2.69 4.17 -6.36
N VAL A 247 1.71 3.33 -6.65
CA VAL A 247 1.89 1.98 -7.11
C VAL A 247 2.17 2.02 -8.62
N MET A 248 3.41 1.72 -8.98
CA MET A 248 3.93 1.87 -10.35
C MET A 248 3.61 0.66 -11.25
N THR A 249 2.33 0.50 -11.61
CA THR A 249 1.91 -0.50 -12.60
C THR A 249 2.36 -0.14 -14.02
N GLU A 250 2.39 -1.11 -14.94
CA GLU A 250 2.68 -0.85 -16.36
C GLU A 250 1.71 0.17 -16.96
N ARG A 251 0.41 0.06 -16.64
CA ARG A 251 -0.63 1.00 -17.09
C ARG A 251 -0.33 2.43 -16.62
N VAL A 252 0.01 2.61 -15.34
CA VAL A 252 0.38 3.92 -14.78
C VAL A 252 1.64 4.45 -15.45
N ARG A 253 2.68 3.61 -15.60
CA ARG A 253 3.93 3.97 -16.28
C ARG A 253 3.70 4.41 -17.72
N SER A 254 2.88 3.68 -18.48
CA SER A 254 2.53 4.04 -19.87
C SER A 254 1.79 5.37 -19.95
N ARG A 255 0.87 5.65 -19.01
CA ARG A 255 0.12 6.92 -18.96
C ARG A 255 1.03 8.10 -18.61
N ILE A 256 1.90 7.95 -17.62
CA ILE A 256 2.90 8.98 -17.27
C ILE A 256 3.83 9.23 -18.46
N GLN A 257 4.34 8.17 -19.08
CA GLN A 257 5.21 8.28 -20.25
C GLN A 257 4.50 8.97 -21.41
N ALA A 258 3.22 8.66 -21.67
CA ALA A 258 2.44 9.33 -22.71
C ALA A 258 2.32 10.85 -22.43
N ALA A 259 2.07 11.23 -21.17
CA ALA A 259 2.05 12.63 -20.76
C ALA A 259 3.41 13.31 -20.95
N GLU A 260 4.53 12.69 -20.55
CA GLU A 260 5.88 13.21 -20.78
C GLU A 260 6.17 13.41 -22.27
N MET A 261 5.88 12.39 -23.09
CA MET A 261 6.12 12.43 -24.53
C MET A 261 5.28 13.50 -25.23
N SER A 262 4.12 13.88 -24.67
CA SER A 262 3.30 14.97 -25.20
C SER A 262 4.03 16.33 -25.15
N PHE A 263 4.89 16.55 -24.15
CA PHE A 263 5.75 17.73 -24.06
C PHE A 263 6.97 17.58 -24.94
N LEU A 264 7.75 16.52 -24.74
CA LEU A 264 9.07 16.37 -25.35
C LEU A 264 9.01 16.37 -26.88
N ARG A 265 7.98 15.74 -27.48
CA ARG A 265 7.80 15.75 -28.94
C ARG A 265 7.53 17.16 -29.46
N ARG A 266 6.59 17.88 -28.84
CA ARG A 266 6.19 19.22 -29.28
C ARG A 266 7.28 20.26 -29.05
N GLY A 267 7.98 20.18 -27.92
CA GLY A 267 9.14 21.04 -27.64
C GLY A 267 10.30 20.82 -28.62
N ALA A 268 10.44 19.60 -29.15
CA ALA A 268 11.37 19.25 -30.22
C ALA A 268 10.84 19.58 -31.64
N GLY A 269 9.66 20.18 -31.76
CA GLY A 269 9.04 20.53 -33.05
C GLY A 269 8.45 19.33 -33.81
N ARG A 270 8.25 18.19 -33.15
CA ARG A 270 7.72 16.97 -33.76
C ARG A 270 6.21 16.85 -33.56
N SER A 271 5.49 16.65 -34.65
CA SER A 271 4.05 16.41 -34.68
C SER A 271 3.75 14.90 -34.66
N LEU A 272 2.45 14.56 -34.51
CA LEU A 272 1.98 13.19 -34.71
C LEU A 272 1.99 12.78 -36.19
N ARG A 273 1.93 13.76 -37.12
CA ARG A 273 1.96 13.52 -38.56
C ARG A 273 3.34 13.09 -39.06
N ASP A 274 4.39 13.41 -38.30
CA ASP A 274 5.78 13.07 -38.66
C ASP A 274 6.09 11.58 -38.50
N ARG A 275 5.17 10.78 -37.94
CA ARG A 275 5.28 9.32 -37.71
C ARG A 275 6.59 8.85 -37.06
N VAL A 276 7.29 9.73 -36.35
CA VAL A 276 8.55 9.40 -35.67
C VAL A 276 8.27 8.60 -34.39
N ARG A 277 8.99 7.48 -34.20
CA ARG A 277 9.00 6.69 -32.96
C ARG A 277 9.52 7.52 -31.77
N SER A 278 8.90 7.33 -30.61
CA SER A 278 9.22 8.04 -29.36
C SER A 278 10.65 7.80 -28.85
N SER A 279 11.26 6.66 -29.20
CA SER A 279 12.66 6.33 -28.89
C SER A 279 13.69 7.29 -29.49
N VAL A 280 13.30 8.06 -30.51
CA VAL A 280 14.17 8.98 -31.27
C VAL A 280 14.13 10.42 -30.70
N THR A 281 13.35 10.67 -29.64
CA THR A 281 13.21 12.02 -29.03
C THR A 281 14.22 12.19 -27.88
N PRO A 282 15.16 13.16 -27.95
CA PRO A 282 16.12 13.40 -26.87
C PRO A 282 15.40 13.77 -25.57
N GLY A 283 15.66 13.03 -24.49
CA GLY A 283 15.00 13.15 -23.19
C GLY A 283 14.25 11.89 -22.75
N GLY A 284 13.69 11.12 -23.69
CA GLY A 284 12.96 9.88 -23.37
C GLY A 284 13.86 8.68 -22.98
N ALA A 285 15.15 8.74 -23.29
CA ALA A 285 16.12 7.70 -22.92
C ALA A 285 16.68 7.86 -21.50
N ARG A 286 16.73 9.09 -20.95
CA ARG A 286 17.23 9.33 -19.58
C ARG A 286 16.21 8.99 -18.50
N SER A 287 14.91 9.05 -18.78
CA SER A 287 13.86 8.66 -17.83
C SER A 287 13.62 7.15 -17.74
N ARG A 288 14.08 6.34 -18.71
CA ARG A 288 14.12 4.87 -18.57
C ARG A 288 15.17 4.38 -17.57
N ALA A 289 16.20 5.19 -17.30
CA ALA A 289 17.32 4.83 -16.41
C ALA A 289 17.31 5.58 -15.06
N ALA A 290 16.37 6.51 -14.84
CA ALA A 290 16.26 7.24 -13.59
C ALA A 290 15.20 6.61 -12.68
N ALA A 291 15.56 5.50 -12.04
CA ALA A 291 15.10 5.30 -10.67
C ALA A 291 15.65 6.49 -9.85
N PRO A 292 14.85 7.19 -9.02
CA PRO A 292 15.38 8.24 -8.16
C PRO A 292 16.45 7.64 -7.24
N PRO A 293 17.57 8.35 -6.98
CA PRO A 293 18.62 7.83 -6.12
C PRO A 293 18.05 7.55 -4.72
N HIS A 294 18.16 6.30 -4.26
CA HIS A 294 17.97 5.95 -2.86
C HIS A 294 18.97 6.77 -2.02
N ARG A 295 18.51 7.83 -1.36
CA ARG A 295 19.25 8.39 -0.22
C ARG A 295 19.16 7.37 0.92
N LYS A 296 20.23 6.61 1.09
CA LYS A 296 20.51 5.88 2.33
C LYS A 296 20.76 6.91 3.42
N GLY A 297 19.85 6.97 4.38
CA GLY A 297 20.00 7.73 5.61
C GLY A 297 19.02 7.14 6.61
N ALA A 298 19.55 6.32 7.53
CA ALA A 298 18.80 5.84 8.67
C ALA A 298 18.36 7.08 9.48
N VAL A 299 17.05 7.26 9.63
CA VAL A 299 16.50 8.18 10.63
C VAL A 299 16.03 7.30 11.77
N GLU A 300 16.80 7.35 12.85
CA GLU A 300 16.45 6.80 14.15
C GLU A 300 15.24 7.59 14.67
N VAL A 301 14.06 6.96 14.70
CA VAL A 301 12.84 7.57 15.23
C VAL A 301 12.85 7.39 16.75
N THR A 302 13.34 8.41 17.44
CA THR A 302 13.14 8.58 18.88
C THR A 302 11.67 8.93 19.16
N ARG A 303 11.13 8.38 20.25
CA ARG A 303 9.77 8.55 20.78
C ARG A 303 9.25 9.99 20.61
N ALA A 304 8.08 10.15 19.98
CA ALA A 304 7.28 11.36 20.07
C ALA A 304 5.89 11.04 20.65
N SER A 305 5.61 11.57 21.84
CA SER A 305 4.29 11.55 22.46
C SER A 305 3.37 12.59 21.81
N VAL A 306 2.18 12.16 21.41
CA VAL A 306 1.16 13.03 20.79
C VAL A 306 0.45 13.81 21.89
N SER A 307 1.03 14.92 22.32
CA SER A 307 0.33 15.90 23.17
C SER A 307 0.63 17.38 22.88
N ASP A 308 1.57 17.74 22.00
CA ASP A 308 1.93 19.16 21.76
C ASP A 308 1.87 19.62 20.29
N ALA A 309 0.71 19.49 19.65
CA ALA A 309 0.47 20.13 18.35
C ALA A 309 -0.93 20.76 18.28
N SER A 310 -1.23 21.62 19.25
CA SER A 310 -2.37 22.53 19.14
C SER A 310 -1.98 23.94 19.55
N ARG A 311 -1.25 24.64 18.68
CA ARG A 311 -1.20 26.11 18.56
C ARG A 311 -0.26 26.49 17.42
N THR A 312 -0.84 26.71 16.24
CA THR A 312 -0.52 27.78 15.27
C THR A 312 -1.14 27.42 13.91
N SER A 313 -2.12 28.21 13.47
CA SER A 313 -2.67 28.13 12.11
C SER A 313 -1.89 29.08 11.20
N PRO A 314 -1.40 28.68 10.01
CA PRO A 314 -0.60 29.55 9.16
C PRO A 314 -1.40 30.46 8.22
N TRP A 315 -2.73 30.57 8.37
CA TRP A 315 -3.55 31.38 7.45
C TRP A 315 -4.25 32.53 8.18
N ARG A 316 -3.52 33.64 8.36
CA ARG A 316 -4.13 34.98 8.47
C ARG A 316 -4.04 35.67 7.11
N GLY A 317 -5.19 36.11 6.61
CA GLY A 317 -5.29 37.28 5.74
C GLY A 317 -5.52 37.01 4.25
N VAL A 318 -6.78 36.86 3.84
CA VAL A 318 -7.34 37.55 2.66
C VAL A 318 -8.83 37.83 2.92
N PRO A 319 -9.32 39.09 2.89
CA PRO A 319 -10.73 39.41 3.06
C PRO A 319 -11.50 39.38 1.72
N GLY A 320 -12.72 38.86 1.75
CA GLY A 320 -13.73 39.05 0.70
C GLY A 320 -14.00 37.84 -0.17
N MET A 321 -14.84 36.92 0.30
CA MET A 321 -15.74 36.08 -0.52
C MET A 321 -16.81 35.49 0.42
N PRO A 322 -18.12 35.61 0.10
CA PRO A 322 -19.19 35.21 1.01
C PRO A 322 -19.31 33.69 1.12
N HIS A 323 -19.42 33.22 2.36
CA HIS A 323 -19.86 31.86 2.70
C HIS A 323 -21.30 31.67 2.20
N ARG A 324 -21.51 30.67 1.34
CA ARG A 324 -22.85 30.12 1.10
C ARG A 324 -22.95 28.79 1.84
N GLU A 325 -23.70 28.83 2.94
CA GLU A 325 -24.20 27.67 3.67
C GLU A 325 -25.22 26.92 2.80
N GLU A 326 -25.05 25.60 2.67
CA GLU A 326 -26.15 24.70 2.29
C GLU A 326 -26.30 23.61 3.35
N ALA A 327 -27.55 23.47 3.80
CA ALA A 327 -28.01 22.68 4.93
C ALA A 327 -28.14 21.17 4.59
N PRO A 328 -28.27 20.28 5.60
CA PRO A 328 -28.07 18.85 5.43
C PRO A 328 -29.36 18.10 5.06
N GLY A 329 -29.28 17.29 4.01
CA GLY A 329 -30.24 16.23 3.72
C GLY A 329 -29.80 14.90 4.35
N LYS A 330 -30.69 14.32 5.17
CA LYS A 330 -30.68 12.93 5.66
C LYS A 330 -30.45 11.98 4.46
N THR A 331 -29.75 10.86 4.54
CA THR A 331 -30.25 9.60 5.13
C THR A 331 -29.15 8.53 5.08
N GLN A 332 -29.02 7.78 6.18
CA GLN A 332 -28.62 6.36 6.29
C GLN A 332 -27.33 5.81 5.64
N ASP A 333 -26.46 5.41 6.57
CA ASP A 333 -25.77 4.12 6.63
C ASP A 333 -24.50 3.90 5.79
N THR A 334 -23.62 3.05 6.35
CA THR A 334 -22.55 2.27 5.70
C THR A 334 -21.11 2.86 5.62
N LEU A 335 -20.23 2.27 6.46
CA LEU A 335 -18.80 1.86 6.24
C LEU A 335 -17.60 2.75 6.65
N GLU A 336 -17.14 2.64 7.91
CA GLU A 336 -15.80 3.07 8.38
C GLU A 336 -14.75 1.95 8.21
N ARG A 337 -13.77 2.12 7.31
CA ARG A 337 -12.63 1.19 7.10
C ARG A 337 -11.38 1.98 6.63
N LEU A 338 -10.43 2.28 7.53
CA LEU A 338 -9.13 2.93 7.22
C LEU A 338 -8.03 1.86 7.02
N CYS A 339 -7.31 1.94 5.91
CA CYS A 339 -6.17 1.09 5.54
C CYS A 339 -4.83 1.73 5.93
N LEU A 340 -3.92 0.96 6.53
CA LEU A 340 -2.49 1.29 6.63
C LEU A 340 -1.72 0.34 5.68
N SER A 341 -1.09 0.94 4.67
CA SER A 341 -0.26 0.27 3.66
C SER A 341 1.21 0.65 3.85
N ALA A 342 2.09 -0.36 3.87
CA ALA A 342 3.51 -0.20 3.58
C ALA A 342 3.93 -1.41 2.73
N GLY A 343 4.47 -1.13 1.54
CA GLY A 343 5.09 -2.10 0.65
C GLY A 343 6.43 -1.56 0.20
N LEU A 344 7.47 -2.40 0.25
CA LEU A 344 8.74 -2.18 -0.43
C LEU A 344 9.24 -3.55 -0.92
N GLY A 345 9.13 -3.79 -2.22
CA GLY A 345 9.75 -4.92 -2.92
C GLY A 345 10.48 -4.41 -4.15
N THR A 346 11.76 -4.73 -4.28
CA THR A 346 12.59 -4.43 -5.47
C THR A 346 12.70 -5.64 -6.40
N PRO A 347 12.95 -5.44 -7.71
CA PRO A 347 12.88 -6.51 -8.72
C PRO A 347 14.23 -7.24 -8.89
N TRP A 348 14.20 -8.58 -8.94
CA TRP A 348 15.33 -9.42 -9.34
C TRP A 348 15.30 -9.74 -10.84
N GLY A 349 16.46 -9.61 -11.49
CA GLY A 349 16.71 -10.06 -12.87
C GLY A 349 17.00 -11.57 -12.95
N PRO A 350 17.08 -12.14 -14.17
CA PRO A 350 17.17 -13.59 -14.36
C PRO A 350 18.58 -14.13 -14.06
N PRO A 351 18.73 -15.40 -13.65
CA PRO A 351 20.06 -16.00 -13.44
C PRO A 351 20.76 -16.25 -14.78
N GLY A 352 22.04 -15.89 -14.84
CA GLY A 352 22.92 -16.17 -15.96
C GLY A 352 23.14 -17.66 -16.18
N ARG A 353 23.23 -18.03 -17.47
CA ARG A 353 23.67 -19.35 -17.93
C ARG A 353 25.09 -19.62 -17.46
N ALA A 354 25.30 -20.77 -16.83
CA ALA A 354 26.62 -21.37 -16.73
C ALA A 354 27.08 -21.76 -18.14
N GLY A 355 28.09 -21.06 -18.65
CA GLY A 355 28.89 -21.50 -19.78
C GLY A 355 29.91 -22.51 -19.25
N GLY A 356 29.80 -23.74 -19.70
CA GLY A 356 30.90 -24.71 -19.64
C GLY A 356 31.72 -24.62 -20.91
N SER A 357 33.04 -24.65 -20.77
CA SER A 357 33.97 -25.40 -21.62
C SER A 357 35.39 -25.09 -21.17
N GLY A 358 36.24 -26.13 -21.16
CA GLY A 358 37.64 -26.10 -21.63
C GLY A 358 38.55 -25.00 -21.14
#